data_AF-A0A515A8R8-F1
#
_entry.id   AF-A0A515A8R8-F1
#
_cell.length_a   1.000
_cell.length_b   1.000
_cell.length_c   1.000
_cell.angle_alpha   90.00
_cell.angle_beta   90.00
_cell.angle_gamma   90.00
#
_symmetry.space_group_name_H-M   'P 1'
#
loop_
_entity.id
_entity.type
_entity.pdbx_description
1 polymer ?
#
loop_
_entity_poly.entity_id
_entity_poly.type
_entity_poly.pdbx_seq_one_letter_code
_entity_poly.pdbx_strand_id
1 'polypeptide(L)'
;MNKKNWYTFIDITLCWNLTLCFILFTIIGTLSHEAGHLLIAKLMGFKGGRITYGSTYTGHTSATDSLDYYYKKFRHELKNKVIFPEKTDMNHLEKKMIHIRCYFQWGGPLQTMLTGTLGLLILFLINRKKRDLQLDLSNSDWLWVFIALFWLRQVANCFMMFMLLIFKGVYGRGDETRLSKYYDLPPWTLNVVTGAVGAFVLHYVIFKFIPPHQRFTFVVAGLVGGVSGYILWLHMLGPIVLP
;
A
#
# COMPACT_ATOMS: atom_id res chain seq x y z
N MET A 1 47.09 13.42 -12.52
CA MET A 1 45.81 13.45 -11.78
C MET A 1 44.66 13.59 -12.78
N ASN A 2 44.07 12.48 -13.21
CA ASN A 2 42.92 12.49 -14.10
C ASN A 2 41.65 12.50 -13.23
N LYS A 3 41.06 13.68 -13.00
CA LYS A 3 39.71 13.80 -12.44
C LYS A 3 38.72 13.33 -13.50
N LYS A 4 38.57 12.01 -13.58
CA LYS A 4 37.53 11.37 -14.38
C LYS A 4 36.20 11.72 -13.68
N ASN A 5 35.36 12.51 -14.33
CA ASN A 5 34.06 12.91 -13.82
C ASN A 5 33.16 11.66 -13.73
N TRP A 6 33.01 11.10 -12.52
CA TRP A 6 32.33 9.81 -12.27
C TRP A 6 30.97 9.95 -11.58
N TYR A 7 30.04 10.76 -12.10
CA TYR A 7 28.71 10.87 -11.47
C TYR A 7 27.50 10.65 -12.39
N THR A 8 27.68 10.36 -13.68
CA THR A 8 26.54 10.43 -14.63
C THR A 8 26.57 9.42 -15.79
N PHE A 9 27.12 8.23 -15.61
CA PHE A 9 26.84 7.14 -16.56
C PHE A 9 25.81 6.19 -15.97
N ILE A 10 24.62 6.19 -16.57
CA ILE A 10 23.59 5.17 -16.32
C ILE A 10 24.16 3.84 -16.81
N ASP A 11 24.27 2.88 -15.91
CA ASP A 11 24.50 1.49 -16.29
C ASP A 11 23.20 0.96 -16.91
N ILE A 12 23.20 0.82 -18.24
CA ILE A 12 22.01 0.44 -19.02
C ILE A 12 21.51 -0.96 -18.64
N THR A 13 22.43 -1.90 -18.41
CA THR A 13 22.10 -3.28 -18.06
C THR A 13 21.45 -3.33 -16.67
N LEU A 14 22.05 -2.63 -15.70
CA LEU A 14 21.47 -2.50 -14.37
C LEU A 14 20.12 -1.78 -14.43
N CYS A 15 20.02 -0.69 -15.21
CA CYS A 15 18.79 0.08 -15.37
C CYS A 15 17.63 -0.78 -15.88
N TRP A 16 17.89 -1.59 -16.91
CA TRP A 16 16.89 -2.48 -17.50
C TRP A 16 16.41 -3.52 -16.48
N ASN A 17 17.35 -4.19 -15.80
CA ASN A 17 17.02 -5.20 -14.79
C ASN A 17 16.20 -4.61 -13.64
N LEU A 18 16.63 -3.45 -13.11
CA LEU A 18 15.89 -2.76 -12.06
C LEU A 18 14.49 -2.35 -12.53
N THR A 19 14.34 -1.85 -13.75
CA THR A 19 13.04 -1.46 -14.32
C THR A 19 12.08 -2.64 -14.36
N LEU A 20 12.53 -3.80 -14.84
CA LEU A 20 11.73 -5.03 -14.85
C LEU A 20 11.37 -5.49 -13.42
N CYS A 21 12.32 -5.41 -12.48
CA CYS A 21 12.04 -5.70 -11.08
C CYS A 21 11.01 -4.74 -10.49
N PHE A 22 11.07 -3.44 -10.78
CA PHE A 22 10.06 -2.46 -10.33
C PHE A 22 8.68 -2.77 -10.88
N ILE A 23 8.56 -3.14 -12.16
CA ILE A 23 7.28 -3.56 -12.76
C ILE A 23 6.72 -4.77 -12.00
N LEU A 24 7.54 -5.81 -11.84
CA LEU A 24 7.15 -7.04 -11.14
C LEU A 24 6.72 -6.76 -9.69
N PHE A 25 7.52 -6.00 -8.94
CA PHE A 25 7.25 -5.69 -7.54
C PHE A 25 6.06 -4.75 -7.35
N THR A 26 5.70 -3.95 -8.36
CA THR A 26 4.46 -3.16 -8.34
C THR A 26 3.23 -4.07 -8.35
N ILE A 27 3.26 -5.13 -9.17
CA ILE A 27 2.20 -6.16 -9.22
C ILE A 27 2.16 -6.92 -7.90
N ILE A 28 3.31 -7.46 -7.46
CA ILE A 28 3.41 -8.24 -6.21
C ILE A 28 2.94 -7.41 -5.02
N GLY A 29 3.41 -6.16 -4.89
CA GLY A 29 3.02 -5.27 -3.82
C GLY A 29 1.52 -4.96 -3.84
N THR A 30 0.91 -4.81 -5.01
CA THR A 30 -0.54 -4.60 -5.12
C THR A 30 -1.33 -5.83 -4.66
N LEU A 31 -0.96 -7.01 -5.15
CA LEU A 31 -1.62 -8.25 -4.75
C LEU A 31 -1.41 -8.56 -3.26
N SER A 32 -0.23 -8.29 -2.70
CA SER A 32 0.03 -8.51 -1.28
C SER A 32 -0.78 -7.57 -0.40
N HIS A 33 -0.95 -6.30 -0.81
CA HIS A 33 -1.77 -5.31 -0.10
C HIS A 33 -3.22 -5.79 -0.01
N GLU A 34 -3.78 -6.23 -1.14
CA GLU A 34 -5.12 -6.83 -1.17
C GLU A 34 -5.19 -8.14 -0.36
N ALA A 35 -4.14 -8.96 -0.38
CA ALA A 35 -4.06 -10.14 0.49
C ALA A 35 -4.07 -9.77 1.98
N GLY A 36 -3.50 -8.62 2.36
CA GLY A 36 -3.57 -8.07 3.72
C GLY A 36 -5.01 -7.76 4.14
N HIS A 37 -5.79 -7.13 3.26
CA HIS A 37 -7.23 -6.91 3.48
C HIS A 37 -7.99 -8.24 3.62
N LEU A 38 -7.73 -9.20 2.73
CA LEU A 38 -8.37 -10.51 2.76
C LEU A 38 -8.06 -11.29 4.04
N LEU A 39 -6.82 -11.21 4.54
CA LEU A 39 -6.42 -11.84 5.79
C LEU A 39 -7.25 -11.30 6.96
N ILE A 40 -7.36 -9.98 7.09
CA ILE A 40 -8.17 -9.38 8.14
C ILE A 40 -9.66 -9.74 7.97
N ALA A 41 -10.19 -9.73 6.75
CA ALA A 41 -11.57 -10.14 6.51
C ALA A 41 -11.83 -11.57 7.01
N LYS A 42 -10.93 -12.53 6.71
CA LYS A 42 -11.06 -13.90 7.20
C LYS A 42 -10.95 -14.00 8.73
N LEU A 43 -10.02 -13.27 9.34
CA LEU A 43 -9.86 -13.23 10.80
C LEU A 43 -11.09 -12.64 11.50
N MET A 44 -11.80 -11.71 10.86
CA MET A 44 -13.05 -11.11 11.34
C MET A 44 -14.29 -11.97 11.04
N GLY A 45 -14.11 -13.18 10.49
CA GLY A 45 -15.18 -14.15 10.26
C GLY A 45 -15.96 -13.97 8.95
N PHE A 46 -15.47 -13.15 8.01
CA PHE A 46 -16.09 -13.05 6.69
C PHE A 46 -15.86 -14.32 5.88
N LYS A 47 -16.92 -14.75 5.18
CA LYS A 47 -16.92 -15.90 4.28
C LYS A 47 -17.08 -15.43 2.84
N GLY A 48 -16.38 -16.10 1.92
CA GLY A 48 -16.44 -15.80 0.48
C GLY A 48 -15.64 -14.58 0.04
N GLY A 49 -14.72 -14.09 0.89
CA GLY A 49 -13.82 -13.00 0.51
C GLY A 49 -12.85 -13.41 -0.60
N ARG A 50 -12.65 -12.53 -1.59
CA ARG A 50 -11.75 -12.76 -2.73
C ARG A 50 -11.08 -11.47 -3.15
N ILE A 51 -9.84 -11.58 -3.64
CA ILE A 51 -9.15 -10.46 -4.28
C ILE A 51 -9.76 -10.27 -5.67
N THR A 52 -10.16 -9.05 -5.96
CA THR A 52 -10.66 -8.61 -7.27
C THR A 52 -9.72 -7.55 -7.82
N TYR A 53 -9.93 -7.13 -9.06
CA TYR A 53 -9.12 -6.07 -9.66
C TYR A 53 -9.10 -4.80 -8.80
N GLY A 54 -7.91 -4.46 -8.29
CA GLY A 54 -7.64 -3.24 -7.52
C GLY A 54 -8.41 -3.11 -6.20
N SER A 55 -9.02 -4.19 -5.69
CA SER A 55 -9.75 -4.17 -4.41
C SER A 55 -10.01 -5.58 -3.87
N THR A 56 -10.39 -5.67 -2.60
CA THR A 56 -10.79 -6.93 -1.96
C THR A 56 -12.30 -6.97 -1.73
N TYR A 57 -12.97 -7.95 -2.30
CA TYR A 57 -14.35 -8.28 -1.95
C TYR A 57 -14.36 -8.98 -0.60
N THR A 58 -15.00 -8.38 0.41
CA THR A 58 -15.03 -8.93 1.77
C THR A 58 -15.91 -10.16 1.91
N GLY A 59 -16.91 -10.35 1.03
CA GLY A 59 -17.93 -11.37 1.24
C GLY A 59 -18.94 -11.00 2.33
N HIS A 60 -19.50 -12.02 2.98
CA HIS A 60 -20.60 -11.88 3.94
C HIS A 60 -20.25 -12.46 5.32
N THR A 61 -20.92 -11.96 6.35
CA THR A 61 -20.89 -12.42 7.75
C THR A 61 -22.32 -12.46 8.27
N SER A 62 -22.55 -13.21 9.36
CA SER A 62 -23.83 -13.17 10.07
C SER A 62 -24.23 -11.76 10.50
N ALA A 63 -23.25 -10.88 10.78
CA ALA A 63 -23.49 -9.48 11.12
C ALA A 63 -23.94 -8.65 9.90
N THR A 64 -23.31 -8.82 8.73
CA THR A 64 -23.73 -8.12 7.51
C THR A 64 -25.08 -8.60 7.02
N ASP A 65 -25.36 -9.90 7.14
CA ASP A 65 -26.62 -10.48 6.66
C ASP A 65 -27.78 -10.04 7.57
N SER A 66 -27.54 -9.99 8.89
CA SER A 66 -28.48 -9.40 9.86
C SER A 66 -28.75 -7.92 9.57
N LEU A 67 -27.71 -7.14 9.25
CA LEU A 67 -27.90 -5.72 8.90
C LEU A 67 -28.67 -5.54 7.60
N ASP A 68 -28.36 -6.31 6.55
CA ASP A 68 -29.10 -6.26 5.29
C ASP A 68 -30.58 -6.65 5.48
N TYR A 69 -30.85 -7.63 6.35
CA TYR A 69 -32.20 -7.96 6.77
C TYR A 69 -32.90 -6.77 7.45
N TYR A 70 -32.26 -6.12 8.42
CA TYR A 70 -32.85 -4.95 9.09
C TYR A 70 -33.10 -3.78 8.14
N TYR A 71 -32.15 -3.47 7.24
CA TYR A 71 -32.33 -2.42 6.23
C TYR A 71 -33.47 -2.70 5.26
N LYS A 72 -33.67 -3.98 4.88
CA LYS A 72 -34.77 -4.39 4.00
C LYS A 72 -36.11 -4.38 4.74
N LYS A 73 -36.17 -4.93 5.95
CA LYS A 73 -37.39 -5.01 6.78
C LYS A 73 -37.91 -3.64 7.18
N PHE A 74 -37.01 -2.75 7.61
CA PHE A 74 -37.37 -1.43 8.18
C PHE A 74 -37.09 -0.27 7.23
N ARG A 75 -37.08 -0.51 5.92
CA ARG A 75 -36.72 0.51 4.92
C ARG A 75 -37.59 1.77 5.01
N HIS A 76 -38.88 1.59 5.26
CA HIS A 76 -39.85 2.69 5.33
C HIS A 76 -39.67 3.52 6.60
N GLU A 77 -39.46 2.85 7.72
CA GLU A 77 -39.23 3.40 9.05
C GLU A 77 -37.93 4.18 9.09
N LEU A 78 -36.86 3.64 8.50
CA LEU A 78 -35.57 4.32 8.36
C LEU A 78 -35.69 5.58 7.49
N LYS A 79 -36.41 5.50 6.36
CA LYS A 79 -36.63 6.65 5.47
C LYS A 79 -37.41 7.77 6.16
N ASN A 80 -38.40 7.40 6.97
CA ASN A 80 -39.27 8.34 7.67
C ASN A 80 -38.77 8.69 9.09
N LYS A 81 -37.58 8.21 9.48
CA LYS A 81 -36.95 8.41 10.80
C LYS A 81 -37.84 7.97 11.97
N VAL A 82 -38.70 6.99 11.75
CA VAL A 82 -39.59 6.41 12.78
C VAL A 82 -38.79 5.48 13.69
N ILE A 83 -39.13 5.44 14.98
CA ILE A 83 -38.52 4.53 15.96
C ILE A 83 -39.15 3.15 15.81
N PHE A 84 -38.34 2.10 15.71
CA PHE A 84 -38.78 0.71 15.67
C PHE A 84 -38.07 -0.11 16.76
N PRO A 85 -38.69 -1.20 17.26
CA PRO A 85 -38.21 -1.93 18.43
C PRO A 85 -36.76 -2.44 18.28
N GLU A 86 -36.43 -2.96 17.11
CA GLU A 86 -35.12 -3.56 16.82
C GLU A 86 -34.02 -2.53 16.48
N LYS A 87 -34.30 -1.23 16.62
CA LYS A 87 -33.34 -0.16 16.29
C LYS A 87 -32.10 -0.21 17.18
N THR A 88 -32.24 -0.64 18.44
CA THR A 88 -31.12 -0.76 19.38
C THR A 88 -30.16 -1.87 18.94
N ASP A 89 -30.69 -3.03 18.53
CA ASP A 89 -29.90 -4.16 18.04
C ASP A 89 -29.22 -3.84 16.71
N MET A 90 -29.94 -3.16 15.81
CA MET A 90 -29.39 -2.66 14.55
C MET A 90 -28.22 -1.69 14.82
N ASN A 91 -28.39 -0.72 15.72
CA ASN A 91 -27.33 0.23 16.08
C ASN A 91 -26.11 -0.47 16.69
N HIS A 92 -26.32 -1.51 17.51
CA HIS A 92 -25.23 -2.29 18.08
C HIS A 92 -24.43 -3.02 16.99
N LEU A 93 -25.13 -3.65 16.04
CA LEU A 93 -24.51 -4.31 14.89
C LEU A 93 -23.80 -3.32 13.97
N GLU A 94 -24.38 -2.14 13.71
CA GLU A 94 -23.74 -1.08 12.95
C GLU A 94 -22.42 -0.65 13.60
N LYS A 95 -22.42 -0.36 14.90
CA LYS A 95 -21.20 -0.01 15.65
C LYS A 95 -20.14 -1.11 15.54
N LYS A 96 -20.53 -2.36 15.72
CA LYS A 96 -19.62 -3.52 15.55
C LYS A 96 -19.03 -3.56 14.14
N MET A 97 -19.84 -3.33 13.10
CA MET A 97 -19.39 -3.33 11.72
C MET A 97 -18.45 -2.17 11.38
N ILE A 98 -18.63 -1.00 11.98
CA ILE A 98 -17.71 0.13 11.80
C ILE A 98 -16.32 -0.24 12.32
N HIS A 99 -16.23 -0.84 13.52
CA HIS A 99 -14.96 -1.32 14.07
C HIS A 99 -14.29 -2.36 13.18
N ILE A 100 -15.06 -3.34 12.69
CA ILE A 100 -14.57 -4.38 11.78
C ILE A 100 -14.04 -3.76 10.46
N ARG A 101 -14.75 -2.79 9.90
CA ARG A 101 -14.31 -2.08 8.68
C ARG A 101 -13.03 -1.30 8.91
N CYS A 102 -12.83 -0.72 10.10
CA CYS A 102 -11.59 -0.05 10.45
C CYS A 102 -10.42 -1.04 10.44
N TYR A 103 -10.54 -2.20 11.10
CA TYR A 103 -9.50 -3.23 11.05
C TYR A 103 -9.21 -3.71 9.63
N PHE A 104 -10.27 -3.90 8.83
CA PHE A 104 -10.12 -4.27 7.42
C PHE A 104 -9.30 -3.23 6.65
N GLN A 105 -9.57 -1.93 6.83
CA GLN A 105 -8.83 -0.85 6.16
C GLN A 105 -7.36 -0.80 6.59
N TRP A 106 -7.03 -1.20 7.81
CA TRP A 106 -5.64 -1.33 8.26
C TRP A 106 -4.90 -2.51 7.60
N GLY A 107 -5.60 -3.54 7.12
CA GLY A 107 -4.99 -4.78 6.64
C GLY A 107 -3.93 -4.59 5.55
N GLY A 108 -4.27 -3.89 4.46
CA GLY A 108 -3.33 -3.62 3.37
C GLY A 108 -2.16 -2.72 3.75
N PRO A 109 -2.41 -1.52 4.31
CA PRO A 109 -1.34 -0.62 4.77
C PRO A 109 -0.40 -1.28 5.79
N LEU A 110 -0.93 -1.99 6.80
CA LEU A 110 -0.08 -2.69 7.78
C LEU A 110 0.73 -3.81 7.13
N GLN A 111 0.14 -4.60 6.23
CA GLN A 111 0.87 -5.66 5.53
C GLN A 111 2.08 -5.08 4.78
N THR A 112 1.87 -4.02 4.01
CA THR A 112 2.95 -3.40 3.22
C THR A 112 4.02 -2.75 4.10
N MET A 113 3.63 -2.05 5.16
CA MET A 113 4.58 -1.47 6.13
C MET A 113 5.39 -2.54 6.86
N LEU A 114 4.76 -3.65 7.27
CA LEU A 114 5.44 -4.77 7.93
C LEU A 114 6.44 -5.45 6.98
N THR A 115 6.03 -5.74 5.74
CA THR A 115 6.94 -6.31 4.73
C THR A 115 8.12 -5.39 4.45
N GLY A 116 7.87 -4.09 4.30
CA GLY A 116 8.93 -3.09 4.12
C GLY A 116 9.90 -3.03 5.31
N THR A 117 9.37 -3.09 6.52
CA THR A 117 10.17 -3.09 7.75
C THR A 117 11.03 -4.36 7.87
N LEU A 118 10.48 -5.53 7.52
CA LEU A 118 11.25 -6.78 7.49
C LEU A 118 12.41 -6.71 6.49
N GLY A 119 12.18 -6.16 5.29
CA GLY A 119 13.25 -5.93 4.31
C GLY A 119 14.35 -5.04 4.86
N LEU A 120 13.98 -3.93 5.52
CA LEU A 120 14.94 -3.02 6.14
C LEU A 120 15.76 -3.69 7.26
N LEU A 121 15.11 -4.49 8.12
CA LEU A 121 15.79 -5.22 9.19
C LEU A 121 16.81 -6.21 8.64
N ILE A 122 16.45 -6.97 7.61
CA ILE A 122 17.34 -7.96 7.01
C ILE A 122 18.52 -7.28 6.30
N LEU A 123 18.27 -6.18 5.57
CA LEU A 123 19.33 -5.34 5.02
C LEU A 123 20.28 -4.87 6.11
N PHE A 124 19.75 -4.40 7.24
CA PHE A 124 20.58 -3.93 8.34
C PHE A 124 21.50 -5.02 8.91
N LEU A 125 20.99 -6.26 9.03
CA LEU A 125 21.72 -7.42 9.54
C LEU A 125 22.82 -7.89 8.57
N ILE A 126 22.50 -8.04 7.28
CA ILE A 126 23.44 -8.54 6.26
C ILE A 126 24.53 -7.49 5.98
N ASN A 127 24.14 -6.22 5.85
CA ASN A 127 25.04 -5.17 5.39
C ASN A 127 25.90 -4.55 6.50
N ARG A 128 26.02 -5.17 7.68
CA ARG A 128 26.93 -4.70 8.75
C ARG A 128 28.41 -4.90 8.39
N LYS A 129 28.75 -5.92 7.60
CA LYS A 129 30.15 -6.26 7.24
C LYS A 129 30.62 -5.74 5.88
N LYS A 130 29.72 -5.62 4.88
CA LYS A 130 30.06 -5.14 3.52
C LYS A 130 30.11 -3.61 3.39
N ARG A 131 29.61 -2.89 4.40
CA ARG A 131 29.41 -1.43 4.39
C ARG A 131 30.70 -0.63 4.24
N ASP A 132 31.80 -1.14 4.78
CA ASP A 132 33.08 -0.45 4.80
C ASP A 132 33.85 -0.59 3.47
N LEU A 133 33.46 -1.53 2.61
CA LEU A 133 34.20 -1.89 1.40
C LEU A 133 33.60 -1.32 0.09
N GLN A 134 32.45 -0.60 0.17
CA GLN A 134 31.76 -0.01 -1.00
C GLN A 134 31.55 -0.99 -2.19
N LEU A 135 31.39 -2.28 -1.90
CA LEU A 135 31.18 -3.29 -2.92
C LEU A 135 29.80 -3.14 -3.56
N ASP A 136 29.69 -3.53 -4.83
CA ASP A 136 28.42 -3.60 -5.53
C ASP A 136 27.45 -4.55 -4.82
N LEU A 137 26.15 -4.22 -4.91
CA LEU A 137 25.09 -5.03 -4.32
C LEU A 137 24.97 -6.37 -5.06
N SER A 138 24.92 -7.47 -4.29
CA SER A 138 24.57 -8.78 -4.84
C SER A 138 23.09 -8.85 -5.23
N ASN A 139 22.71 -9.78 -6.09
CA ASN A 139 21.31 -10.04 -6.46
C ASN A 139 20.42 -10.26 -5.23
N SER A 140 20.92 -10.93 -4.19
CA SER A 140 20.19 -11.11 -2.94
C SER A 140 20.04 -9.81 -2.14
N ASP A 141 21.04 -8.93 -2.19
CA ASP A 141 20.96 -7.63 -1.52
C ASP A 141 19.91 -6.75 -2.20
N TRP A 142 19.83 -6.80 -3.55
CA TRP A 142 18.75 -6.15 -4.32
C TRP A 142 17.36 -6.65 -3.95
N LEU A 143 17.18 -7.97 -3.77
CA LEU A 143 15.90 -8.52 -3.33
C LEU A 143 15.43 -7.88 -2.01
N TRP A 144 16.32 -7.74 -1.03
CA TRP A 144 15.98 -7.11 0.24
C TRP A 144 15.75 -5.61 0.13
N VAL A 145 16.44 -4.93 -0.79
CA VAL A 145 16.11 -3.54 -1.18
C VAL A 145 14.68 -3.48 -1.69
N PHE A 146 14.30 -4.31 -2.66
CA PHE A 146 12.93 -4.32 -3.20
C PHE A 146 11.86 -4.67 -2.15
N ILE A 147 12.16 -5.57 -1.20
CA ILE A 147 11.26 -5.85 -0.08
C ILE A 147 11.12 -4.60 0.81
N ALA A 148 12.21 -3.89 1.11
CA ALA A 148 12.16 -2.65 1.88
C ALA A 148 11.37 -1.53 1.16
N LEU A 149 11.38 -1.52 -0.17
CA LEU A 149 10.62 -0.58 -1.00
C LEU A 149 9.11 -0.75 -0.92
N PHE A 150 8.56 -1.71 -0.17
CA PHE A 150 7.11 -1.74 0.09
C PHE A 150 6.61 -0.47 0.79
N TRP A 151 7.49 0.24 1.51
CA TRP A 151 7.22 1.59 2.02
C TRP A 151 6.96 2.65 0.94
N LEU A 152 7.37 2.41 -0.31
CA LEU A 152 7.11 3.29 -1.45
C LEU A 152 5.62 3.49 -1.70
N ARG A 153 4.77 2.53 -1.34
CA ARG A 153 3.31 2.68 -1.46
C ARG A 153 2.80 3.83 -0.59
N GLN A 154 3.27 3.97 0.64
CA GLN A 154 2.82 5.03 1.54
C GLN A 154 3.22 6.42 1.03
N VAL A 155 4.43 6.51 0.46
CA VAL A 155 4.90 7.75 -0.19
C VAL A 155 4.10 8.05 -1.46
N ALA A 156 3.85 7.04 -2.28
CA ALA A 156 3.06 7.18 -3.51
C ALA A 156 1.60 7.56 -3.20
N ASN A 157 0.97 6.95 -2.21
CA ASN A 157 -0.40 7.28 -1.77
C ASN A 157 -0.49 8.73 -1.30
N CYS A 158 0.48 9.17 -0.49
CA CYS A 158 0.57 10.56 -0.03
C CYS A 158 0.73 11.53 -1.21
N PHE A 159 1.65 11.22 -2.14
CA PHE A 159 1.84 12.02 -3.36
C PHE A 159 0.56 12.09 -4.21
N MET A 160 -0.09 10.95 -4.46
CA MET A 160 -1.33 10.89 -5.24
C MET A 160 -2.48 11.63 -4.57
N MET A 161 -2.56 11.61 -3.24
CA MET A 161 -3.53 12.42 -2.49
C MET A 161 -3.30 13.92 -2.74
N PHE A 162 -2.07 14.41 -2.66
CA PHE A 162 -1.77 15.82 -2.96
C PHE A 162 -2.06 16.18 -4.41
N MET A 163 -1.73 15.31 -5.36
CA MET A 163 -2.08 15.51 -6.77
C MET A 163 -3.59 15.63 -6.96
N LEU A 164 -4.38 14.74 -6.35
CA LEU A 164 -5.84 14.83 -6.41
C LEU A 164 -6.39 16.10 -5.76
N LEU A 165 -5.79 16.54 -4.65
CA LEU A 165 -6.18 17.77 -3.98
C LEU A 165 -5.92 19.00 -4.87
N ILE A 166 -4.73 19.10 -5.49
CA ILE A 166 -4.34 20.22 -6.33
C ILE A 166 -5.18 20.27 -7.61
N PHE A 167 -5.34 19.14 -8.30
CA PHE A 167 -5.98 19.12 -9.62
C PHE A 167 -7.51 18.98 -9.59
N LYS A 168 -8.07 18.38 -8.54
CA LYS A 168 -9.51 18.09 -8.46
C LYS A 168 -10.19 18.66 -7.22
N GLY A 169 -9.45 19.25 -6.27
CA GLY A 169 -10.00 19.79 -5.03
C GLY A 169 -10.60 18.72 -4.10
N VAL A 170 -10.30 17.44 -4.33
CA VAL A 170 -10.87 16.33 -3.55
C VAL A 170 -9.79 15.50 -2.90
N TYR A 171 -10.07 15.05 -1.68
CA TYR A 171 -9.23 14.05 -1.00
C TYR A 171 -9.45 12.68 -1.65
N GLY A 172 -8.36 11.95 -1.90
CA GLY A 172 -8.39 10.59 -2.43
C GLY A 172 -9.19 9.63 -1.54
N ARG A 173 -9.78 8.58 -2.11
CA ARG A 173 -10.60 7.58 -1.40
C ARG A 173 -9.81 6.38 -0.85
N GLY A 174 -8.50 6.57 -0.62
CA GLY A 174 -7.60 5.53 -0.11
C GLY A 174 -7.92 5.06 1.30
N ASP A 175 -7.29 3.96 1.72
CA ASP A 175 -7.53 3.34 3.03
C ASP A 175 -7.19 4.29 4.18
N GLU A 176 -6.08 5.01 4.06
CA GLU A 176 -5.60 5.98 5.05
C GLU A 176 -6.58 7.17 5.21
N THR A 177 -7.25 7.59 4.13
CA THR A 177 -8.29 8.64 4.20
C THR A 177 -9.53 8.14 4.94
N ARG A 178 -9.93 6.88 4.72
CA ARG A 178 -11.09 6.27 5.40
C ARG A 178 -10.80 6.07 6.89
N LEU A 179 -9.59 5.63 7.21
CA LEU A 179 -9.11 5.52 8.59
C LEU A 179 -9.08 6.88 9.29
N SER A 180 -8.60 7.93 8.62
CA SER A 180 -8.57 9.28 9.19
C SER A 180 -9.99 9.74 9.57
N LYS A 181 -10.97 9.50 8.69
CA LYS A 181 -12.38 9.79 8.97
C LYS A 181 -12.96 8.97 10.12
N TYR A 182 -12.53 7.72 10.28
CA TYR A 182 -12.98 6.87 11.39
C TYR A 182 -12.50 7.39 12.75
N TYR A 183 -11.30 7.99 12.80
CA TYR A 183 -10.74 8.59 14.03
C TYR A 183 -11.06 10.09 14.18
N ASP A 184 -12.01 10.62 13.40
CA ASP A 184 -12.34 12.06 13.37
C ASP A 184 -11.13 12.98 13.14
N LEU A 185 -10.14 12.49 12.40
CA LEU A 185 -8.95 13.24 11.99
C LEU A 185 -9.16 13.89 10.63
N PRO A 186 -8.43 14.99 10.34
CA PRO A 186 -8.38 15.54 8.98
C PRO A 186 -8.06 14.45 7.94
N PRO A 187 -8.73 14.43 6.77
CA PRO A 187 -8.61 13.32 5.80
C PRO A 187 -7.19 13.04 5.29
N TRP A 188 -6.28 13.99 5.44
CA TRP A 188 -4.90 13.92 5.00
C TRP A 188 -3.92 13.42 6.08
N THR A 189 -4.32 13.39 7.35
CA THR A 189 -3.41 13.17 8.47
C THR A 189 -2.65 11.86 8.36
N LEU A 190 -3.36 10.72 8.20
CA LEU A 190 -2.68 9.43 8.14
C LEU A 190 -1.80 9.29 6.90
N ASN A 191 -2.27 9.74 5.73
CA ASN A 191 -1.47 9.75 4.50
C ASN A 191 -0.16 10.54 4.65
N VAL A 192 -0.22 11.71 5.28
CA VAL A 192 0.97 12.55 5.50
C VAL A 192 1.92 11.89 6.50
N VAL A 193 1.40 11.37 7.61
CA VAL A 193 2.23 10.74 8.65
C VAL A 193 2.91 9.48 8.10
N THR A 194 2.15 8.53 7.52
CA THR A 194 2.73 7.30 6.97
C THR A 194 3.61 7.57 5.76
N GLY A 195 3.24 8.53 4.92
CA GLY A 195 4.05 9.01 3.80
C GLY A 195 5.38 9.61 4.26
N ALA A 196 5.40 10.41 5.33
CA ALA A 196 6.62 10.99 5.88
C ALA A 196 7.54 9.91 6.47
N VAL A 197 6.99 8.96 7.23
CA VAL A 197 7.75 7.80 7.74
C VAL A 197 8.32 6.97 6.59
N GLY A 198 7.50 6.69 5.57
CA GLY A 198 7.93 5.98 4.37
C GLY A 198 9.05 6.72 3.64
N ALA A 199 8.95 8.03 3.47
CA ALA A 199 9.96 8.85 2.82
C ALA A 199 11.29 8.83 3.59
N PHE A 200 11.23 8.88 4.93
CA PHE A 200 12.40 8.74 5.78
C PHE A 200 13.07 7.36 5.63
N VAL A 201 12.27 6.28 5.66
CA VAL A 201 12.76 4.91 5.45
C VAL A 201 13.41 4.76 4.07
N LEU A 202 12.76 5.23 3.01
CA LEU A 202 13.30 5.16 1.65
C LEU A 202 14.56 5.98 1.48
N HIS A 203 14.60 7.20 2.04
CA HIS A 203 15.79 8.02 2.07
C HIS A 203 16.94 7.25 2.73
N TYR A 204 16.69 6.65 3.89
CA TYR A 204 17.68 5.81 4.56
C TYR A 204 18.11 4.62 3.69
N VAL A 205 17.18 3.91 3.05
CA VAL A 205 17.50 2.78 2.15
C VAL A 205 18.43 3.21 1.01
N ILE A 206 18.07 4.28 0.29
CA ILE A 206 18.79 4.74 -0.90
C ILE A 206 20.18 5.27 -0.53
N PHE A 207 20.28 6.14 0.47
CA PHE A 207 21.55 6.79 0.79
C PHE A 207 22.47 5.92 1.65
N LYS A 208 21.93 4.95 2.40
CA LYS A 208 22.74 4.09 3.27
C LYS A 208 23.13 2.76 2.65
N PHE A 209 22.25 2.13 1.85
CA PHE A 209 22.50 0.78 1.34
C PHE A 209 22.90 0.75 -0.13
N ILE A 210 22.44 1.70 -0.95
CA ILE A 210 22.77 1.73 -2.38
C ILE A 210 24.10 2.47 -2.59
N PRO A 211 25.08 1.87 -3.31
CA PRO A 211 26.33 2.54 -3.63
C PRO A 211 26.12 3.84 -4.42
N PRO A 212 26.89 4.92 -4.16
CA PRO A 212 26.69 6.22 -4.77
C PRO A 212 26.59 6.21 -6.30
N HIS A 213 27.38 5.37 -6.99
CA HIS A 213 27.39 5.25 -8.44
C HIS A 213 26.14 4.57 -9.02
N GLN A 214 25.40 3.77 -8.24
CA GLN A 214 24.19 3.07 -8.69
C GLN A 214 22.89 3.82 -8.36
N ARG A 215 22.94 4.82 -7.46
CA ARG A 215 21.74 5.53 -6.96
C ARG A 215 20.94 6.20 -8.08
N PHE A 216 21.62 6.88 -8.99
CA PHE A 216 20.94 7.58 -10.08
C PHE A 216 20.21 6.60 -11.01
N THR A 217 20.89 5.53 -11.42
CA THR A 217 20.31 4.42 -12.19
C THR A 217 19.09 3.83 -11.48
N PHE A 218 19.19 3.60 -10.17
CA PHE A 218 18.10 3.07 -9.36
C PHE A 218 16.88 4.00 -9.33
N VAL A 219 17.07 5.31 -9.14
CA VAL A 219 15.96 6.28 -9.12
C VAL A 219 15.29 6.38 -10.48
N VAL A 220 16.06 6.43 -11.57
CA VAL A 220 15.52 6.47 -12.94
C VAL A 220 14.73 5.19 -13.24
N ALA A 221 15.30 4.02 -12.95
CA ALA A 221 14.63 2.74 -13.11
C ALA A 221 13.36 2.62 -12.24
N GLY A 222 13.38 3.19 -11.04
CA GLY A 222 12.22 3.25 -10.14
C GLY A 222 11.08 4.09 -10.68
N LEU A 223 11.39 5.26 -11.25
CA LEU A 223 10.38 6.11 -11.88
C LEU A 223 9.79 5.44 -13.13
N VAL A 224 10.64 4.98 -14.05
CA VAL A 224 10.18 4.35 -15.30
C VAL A 224 9.45 3.05 -15.01
N GLY A 225 10.03 2.15 -14.22
CA GLY A 225 9.46 0.84 -13.90
C GLY A 225 8.24 0.93 -13.00
N GLY A 226 8.22 1.83 -12.02
CA GLY A 226 7.07 2.04 -11.14
C GLY A 226 5.86 2.59 -11.88
N VAL A 227 6.05 3.64 -12.71
CA VAL A 227 4.96 4.20 -13.53
C VAL A 227 4.48 3.20 -14.56
N SER A 228 5.40 2.55 -15.28
CA SER A 228 5.04 1.53 -16.28
C SER A 228 4.34 0.34 -15.64
N GLY A 229 4.80 -0.12 -14.48
CA GLY A 229 4.18 -1.20 -13.72
C GLY A 229 2.78 -0.85 -13.22
N TYR A 230 2.59 0.38 -12.74
CA TYR A 230 1.28 0.89 -12.33
C TYR A 230 0.30 0.91 -13.51
N ILE A 231 0.73 1.44 -14.66
CA ILE A 231 -0.11 1.50 -15.87
C ILE A 231 -0.41 0.10 -16.38
N LEU A 232 0.60 -0.75 -16.50
CA LEU A 232 0.46 -2.11 -17.02
C LEU A 232 -0.45 -2.95 -16.13
N TRP A 233 -0.30 -2.88 -14.80
CA TRP A 233 -1.14 -3.64 -13.89
C TRP A 233 -2.55 -3.09 -13.81
N LEU A 234 -2.70 -1.78 -13.61
CA LEU A 234 -4.03 -1.22 -13.41
C LEU A 234 -4.77 -1.08 -14.75
N HIS A 235 -4.20 -0.49 -15.79
CA HIS A 235 -4.97 -0.24 -17.00
C HIS A 235 -5.06 -1.44 -17.95
N MET A 236 -4.17 -2.43 -17.86
CA MET A 236 -4.10 -3.51 -18.86
C MET A 236 -4.33 -4.90 -18.27
N LEU A 237 -3.40 -5.42 -17.46
CA LEU A 237 -3.41 -6.83 -17.05
C LEU A 237 -4.39 -7.14 -15.91
N GLY A 238 -4.46 -6.27 -14.91
CA GLY A 238 -5.26 -6.51 -13.71
C GLY A 238 -6.74 -6.79 -14.00
N PRO A 239 -7.43 -6.01 -14.85
CA PRO A 239 -8.85 -6.25 -15.16
C PRO A 239 -9.08 -7.56 -15.91
N ILE A 240 -8.07 -8.04 -16.65
CA ILE A 240 -8.13 -9.28 -17.44
C ILE A 240 -7.88 -10.49 -16.54
N VAL A 241 -6.91 -10.40 -15.65
CA VAL A 241 -6.46 -11.52 -14.81
C VAL A 241 -7.37 -11.73 -13.59
N LEU A 242 -7.93 -10.65 -13.03
CA LEU A 242 -8.76 -10.69 -11.82
C LEU A 242 -10.07 -9.88 -11.99
N PRO A 243 -11.00 -10.31 -12.87
CA PRO A 243 -12.28 -9.63 -13.07
C PRO A 243 -13.17 -9.64 -11.82
#